data_AF-F6D874-F1
#
_entry.id   AF-F6D874-F1
#
_cell.length_a   1.000
_cell.length_b   1.000
_cell.length_c   1.000
_cell.angle_alpha   90.00
_cell.angle_beta   90.00
_cell.angle_gamma   90.00
#
_symmetry.space_group_name_H-M   'P 1'
#
loop_
_entity.id
_entity.type
_entity.pdbx_description
1 polymer ?
#
loop_
_entity_poly.entity_id
_entity_poly.type
_entity_poly.pdbx_seq_one_letter_code
_entity_poly.pdbx_strand_id
1 'polypeptide(L)'
;MFFQVLKQLSDFERIWVIKLVYGIEKRKFINMTNLDLINNFGVIKMKKTLIIYESKYGTTEKVSKYLSLVLGPASYCKTSEFSDQFKDFDFIIIGSPIYKRELNPRVSKFVQENLNWLKNRQVALFCTCLNIKDGNKSLEKIGNEIGNVSNLRALGGVLKLDDLTDEDSKALEKFSEMVGFDLKDMNKFNLDNVIDYALELKNIKDELIEKIPQTKLKAEIEEFLFSHNTCTLSTSYKERVRSTPIEYNYHDGSIYLLSEGGEKFANILLNNKVSMAIYEDYTGMNNLAGMQITGHAAITLKDEDEYEKVLQIKGLNPEYIKKMPVNLNIIKVKIEKIEFLYSKFKNMGYEARQILNLNN
;
A
#
# COMPACT_ATOMS: atom_id res chain seq x y z
N MET A 1 -28.53 15.00 -0.57
CA MET A 1 -29.02 16.08 0.31
C MET A 1 -28.00 16.48 1.38
N PHE A 2 -27.49 15.56 2.22
CA PHE A 2 -26.51 15.85 3.29
C PHE A 2 -25.19 16.51 2.80
N PHE A 3 -24.60 16.03 1.70
CA PHE A 3 -23.37 16.60 1.12
C PHE A 3 -23.55 17.94 0.40
N GLN A 4 -24.76 18.28 -0.03
CA GLN A 4 -25.05 19.58 -0.68
C GLN A 4 -25.17 20.71 0.36
N VAL A 5 -25.70 20.40 1.55
CA VAL A 5 -25.78 21.35 2.67
C VAL A 5 -24.37 21.65 3.22
N LEU A 6 -23.49 20.66 3.31
CA LEU A 6 -22.10 20.85 3.76
C LEU A 6 -21.33 21.85 2.88
N LYS A 7 -21.56 21.87 1.57
CA LYS A 7 -20.86 22.79 0.64
C LYS A 7 -21.15 24.27 0.87
N GLN A 8 -22.24 24.61 1.55
CA GLN A 8 -22.63 25.99 1.86
C GLN A 8 -22.16 26.46 3.23
N LEU A 9 -21.63 25.56 4.06
CA LEU A 9 -21.12 25.86 5.38
C LEU A 9 -19.65 26.26 5.32
N SER A 10 -19.25 27.17 6.21
CA SER A 10 -17.84 27.48 6.46
C SER A 10 -17.08 26.25 6.98
N ASP A 11 -15.75 26.23 6.85
CA ASP A 11 -14.94 25.08 7.30
C ASP A 11 -15.15 24.79 8.80
N PHE A 12 -15.39 25.84 9.60
CA PHE A 12 -15.72 25.73 11.02
C PHE A 12 -17.03 24.99 11.29
N GLU A 13 -18.07 25.29 10.50
CA GLU A 13 -19.39 24.67 10.63
C GLU A 13 -19.41 23.24 10.10
N ARG A 14 -18.64 22.94 9.03
CA ARG A 14 -18.50 21.57 8.51
C ARG A 14 -17.87 20.63 9.54
N ILE A 15 -16.84 21.10 10.23
CA ILE A 15 -16.18 20.35 11.31
C ILE A 15 -17.17 20.07 12.45
N TRP A 16 -18.05 21.03 12.75
CA TRP A 16 -19.09 20.88 13.77
C TRP A 16 -20.17 19.87 13.39
N VAL A 17 -20.63 19.89 12.14
CA VAL A 17 -21.64 18.93 11.63
C VAL A 17 -21.08 17.51 11.61
N ILE A 18 -19.81 17.33 11.21
CA ILE A 18 -19.13 16.03 11.28
C ILE A 18 -19.06 15.55 12.74
N LYS A 19 -18.69 16.42 13.70
CA LYS A 19 -18.62 16.08 15.14
C LYS A 19 -19.97 15.68 15.75
N LEU A 20 -21.09 16.19 15.22
CA LEU A 20 -22.44 15.87 15.68
C LEU A 20 -22.94 14.52 15.16
N VAL A 21 -22.56 14.15 13.92
CA VAL A 21 -22.88 12.85 13.31
C VAL A 21 -22.15 11.69 14.01
N TYR A 22 -20.95 11.94 14.55
CA TYR A 22 -20.15 10.93 15.26
C TYR A 22 -20.35 10.92 16.79
N GLY A 23 -21.30 11.69 17.33
CA GLY A 23 -21.76 11.55 18.72
C GLY A 23 -20.70 11.76 19.82
N ILE A 24 -20.08 12.95 19.90
CA ILE A 24 -19.06 13.25 20.93
C ILE A 24 -19.50 14.44 21.81
N GLU A 25 -19.46 14.28 23.14
CA GLU A 25 -19.98 15.24 24.14
C GLU A 25 -19.21 16.58 24.23
N LYS A 26 -19.98 17.65 24.41
CA LYS A 26 -19.59 19.09 24.40
C LYS A 26 -18.58 19.54 25.47
N ARG A 27 -18.40 18.82 26.58
CA ARG A 27 -17.85 19.43 27.82
C ARG A 27 -16.32 19.48 27.95
N LYS A 28 -15.55 18.79 27.11
CA LYS A 28 -14.06 18.76 27.23
C LYS A 28 -13.29 19.84 26.46
N PHE A 29 -13.95 20.70 25.68
CA PHE A 29 -13.27 21.52 24.66
C PHE A 29 -13.17 23.02 24.93
N ILE A 30 -13.64 23.53 26.07
CA ILE A 30 -13.79 24.99 26.26
C ILE A 30 -12.43 25.74 26.33
N ASN A 31 -11.29 25.07 26.52
CA ASN A 31 -9.98 25.74 26.65
C ASN A 31 -8.83 25.12 25.82
N MET A 32 -9.12 24.49 24.67
CA MET A 32 -8.06 23.88 23.83
C MET A 32 -7.80 24.70 22.57
N THR A 33 -6.53 24.99 22.28
CA THR A 33 -6.12 25.61 21.01
C THR A 33 -6.26 24.63 19.83
N ASN A 34 -6.24 25.12 18.58
CA ASN A 34 -6.20 24.24 17.39
C ASN A 34 -4.99 23.29 17.41
N LEU A 35 -3.88 23.69 18.03
CA LEU A 35 -2.71 22.84 18.23
C LEU A 35 -2.98 21.72 19.24
N ASP A 36 -3.67 22.02 20.34
CA ASP A 36 -4.07 21.03 21.34
C ASP A 36 -5.08 20.04 20.78
N LEU A 37 -5.94 20.46 19.86
CA LEU A 37 -6.87 19.58 19.13
C LEU A 37 -6.13 18.63 18.18
N ILE A 38 -5.12 19.11 17.44
CA ILE A 38 -4.29 18.28 16.55
C ILE A 38 -3.39 17.33 17.35
N ASN A 39 -2.93 17.75 18.53
CA ASN A 39 -2.08 16.93 19.40
C ASN A 39 -2.87 15.91 20.24
N ASN A 40 -4.09 16.24 20.71
CA ASN A 40 -4.92 15.30 21.49
C ASN A 40 -5.75 14.34 20.62
N PHE A 41 -6.10 14.73 19.40
CA PHE A 41 -6.53 13.78 18.39
C PHE A 41 -5.28 13.33 17.65
N GLY A 42 -4.56 12.35 18.20
CA GLY A 42 -3.38 11.73 17.60
C GLY A 42 -3.72 11.13 16.24
N VAL A 43 -3.89 11.97 15.22
CA VAL A 43 -3.96 11.54 13.84
C VAL A 43 -2.56 11.13 13.50
N ILE A 44 -2.36 9.82 13.37
CA ILE A 44 -1.11 9.22 12.94
C ILE A 44 -0.70 9.95 11.64
N LYS A 45 0.29 10.84 11.72
CA LYS A 45 0.78 11.60 10.57
C LYS A 45 1.54 10.63 9.68
N MET A 46 0.86 10.06 8.70
CA MET A 46 1.45 9.17 7.70
C MET A 46 1.96 9.99 6.52
N LYS A 47 3.04 9.52 5.88
CA LYS A 47 3.59 10.12 4.67
C LYS A 47 2.54 10.18 3.57
N LYS A 48 2.31 11.36 3.00
CA LYS A 48 1.28 11.63 1.99
C LYS A 48 1.87 11.61 0.58
N THR A 49 1.11 11.07 -0.38
CA THR A 49 1.53 10.97 -1.78
C THR A 49 0.64 11.80 -2.69
N LEU A 50 1.22 12.56 -3.60
CA LEU A 50 0.50 13.34 -4.58
C LEU A 50 0.82 12.82 -5.98
N ILE A 51 -0.22 12.52 -6.75
CA ILE A 51 -0.09 12.11 -8.15
C ILE A 51 -0.58 13.25 -9.03
N ILE A 52 0.34 13.94 -9.69
CA ILE A 52 0.03 15.01 -10.62
C ILE A 52 0.06 14.42 -12.03
N TYR A 53 -1.00 14.58 -12.80
CA TYR A 53 -1.03 13.99 -14.13
C TYR A 53 -1.74 14.86 -15.16
N GLU A 54 -1.62 14.47 -16.42
CA GLU A 54 -2.55 14.89 -17.47
C GLU A 54 -3.13 13.69 -18.18
N SER A 55 -4.28 13.83 -18.81
CA SER A 55 -4.86 12.75 -19.62
C SER A 55 -5.83 13.32 -20.66
N LYS A 56 -5.65 12.91 -21.91
CA LYS A 56 -6.57 13.25 -23.02
C LYS A 56 -7.63 12.17 -23.21
N TYR A 57 -7.21 10.91 -23.27
CA TYR A 57 -8.08 9.74 -23.54
C TYR A 57 -8.26 8.79 -22.34
N GLY A 58 -8.01 9.27 -21.12
CA GLY A 58 -8.40 8.59 -19.87
C GLY A 58 -7.46 7.50 -19.33
N THR A 59 -6.57 6.91 -20.13
CA THR A 59 -5.69 5.83 -19.63
C THR A 59 -4.75 6.30 -18.52
N THR A 60 -4.13 7.48 -18.65
CA THR A 60 -3.26 8.05 -17.61
C THR A 60 -4.04 8.34 -16.34
N GLU A 61 -5.26 8.88 -16.45
CA GLU A 61 -6.15 9.11 -15.30
C GLU A 61 -6.49 7.80 -14.58
N LYS A 62 -6.82 6.75 -15.35
CA LYS A 62 -7.10 5.42 -14.80
C LYS A 62 -5.92 4.87 -14.02
N VAL A 63 -4.70 5.00 -14.56
CA VAL A 63 -3.46 4.61 -13.87
C VAL A 63 -3.28 5.43 -12.59
N SER A 64 -3.40 6.77 -12.64
CA SER A 64 -3.27 7.63 -11.46
C SER A 64 -4.22 7.20 -10.33
N LYS A 65 -5.46 6.86 -10.66
CA LYS A 65 -6.45 6.36 -9.69
C LYS A 65 -6.03 5.04 -9.07
N TYR A 66 -5.55 4.08 -9.87
CA TYR A 66 -5.06 2.80 -9.34
C TYR A 66 -3.83 2.93 -8.46
N LEU A 67 -2.85 3.75 -8.87
CA LEU A 67 -1.69 4.06 -8.04
C LEU A 67 -2.14 4.65 -6.68
N SER A 68 -3.10 5.58 -6.69
CA SER A 68 -3.59 6.21 -5.45
C SER A 68 -4.19 5.22 -4.45
N LEU A 69 -4.86 4.17 -4.92
CA LEU A 69 -5.44 3.14 -4.05
C LEU A 69 -4.37 2.31 -3.33
N VAL A 70 -3.29 1.96 -4.04
CA VAL A 70 -2.23 1.10 -3.51
C VAL A 70 -1.29 1.86 -2.56
N LEU A 71 -1.05 3.14 -2.82
CA LEU A 71 -0.08 3.97 -2.09
C LEU A 71 -0.58 4.47 -0.71
N GLY A 72 -1.81 4.17 -0.33
CA GLY A 72 -2.40 4.55 0.97
C GLY A 72 -2.86 6.01 0.98
N PRO A 73 -2.39 6.87 1.91
CA PRO A 73 -2.73 8.30 1.93
C PRO A 73 -2.20 9.00 0.68
N ALA A 74 -3.03 9.02 -0.35
CA ALA A 74 -2.71 9.59 -1.63
C ALA A 74 -3.83 10.50 -2.13
N SER A 75 -3.44 11.50 -2.90
CA SER A 75 -4.36 12.33 -3.68
C SER A 75 -3.83 12.42 -5.10
N TYR A 76 -4.72 12.70 -6.05
CA TYR A 76 -4.35 12.93 -7.42
C TYR A 76 -5.04 14.17 -7.95
N CYS A 77 -4.38 14.88 -8.86
CA CYS A 77 -4.93 16.07 -9.49
C CYS A 77 -4.33 16.27 -10.89
N LYS A 78 -5.04 17.02 -11.73
CA LYS A 78 -4.45 17.51 -12.98
C LYS A 78 -3.44 18.62 -12.69
N THR A 79 -2.53 18.88 -13.63
CA THR A 79 -1.58 20.00 -13.48
C THR A 79 -2.29 21.35 -13.29
N SER A 80 -3.48 21.53 -13.88
CA SER A 80 -4.31 22.74 -13.71
C SER A 80 -4.99 22.87 -12.33
N GLU A 81 -5.07 21.79 -11.57
CA GLU A 81 -5.70 21.73 -10.25
C GLU A 81 -4.65 21.80 -9.11
N PHE A 82 -3.37 21.78 -9.47
CA PHE A 82 -2.28 21.91 -8.51
C PHE A 82 -2.29 23.31 -7.87
N SER A 83 -2.05 23.35 -6.57
CA SER A 83 -2.04 24.54 -5.73
C SER A 83 -1.07 24.36 -4.57
N ASP A 84 -0.71 25.45 -3.90
CA ASP A 84 0.34 25.44 -2.87
C ASP A 84 0.07 24.51 -1.68
N GLN A 85 -1.20 24.22 -1.37
CA GLN A 85 -1.59 23.26 -0.32
C GLN A 85 -1.03 21.85 -0.57
N PHE A 86 -0.71 21.52 -1.83
CA PHE A 86 -0.16 20.23 -2.21
C PHE A 86 1.37 20.15 -2.04
N LYS A 87 2.06 21.26 -1.74
CA LYS A 87 3.53 21.29 -1.58
C LYS A 87 4.05 20.60 -0.31
N ASP A 88 3.15 20.34 0.63
CA ASP A 88 3.39 19.63 1.91
C ASP A 88 3.32 18.11 1.78
N PHE A 89 3.08 17.58 0.58
CA PHE A 89 3.11 16.14 0.33
C PHE A 89 4.56 15.64 0.28
N ASP A 90 4.78 14.46 0.84
CA ASP A 90 6.13 13.90 1.04
C ASP A 90 6.66 13.22 -0.22
N PHE A 91 5.79 12.57 -0.98
CA PHE A 91 6.16 11.81 -2.18
C PHE A 91 5.33 12.27 -3.38
N ILE A 92 6.01 12.67 -4.45
CA ILE A 92 5.38 13.24 -5.65
C ILE A 92 5.51 12.26 -6.80
N ILE A 93 4.41 11.98 -7.49
CA ILE A 93 4.39 11.14 -8.68
C ILE A 93 3.86 11.99 -9.84
N ILE A 94 4.56 11.99 -10.96
CA ILE A 94 4.14 12.75 -12.16
C ILE A 94 3.81 11.78 -13.29
N GLY A 95 2.58 11.87 -13.79
CA GLY A 95 2.02 11.01 -14.83
C GLY A 95 1.74 11.76 -16.12
N SER A 96 2.13 11.21 -17.26
CA SER A 96 1.81 11.80 -18.56
C SER A 96 1.43 10.77 -19.62
N PRO A 97 0.46 11.02 -20.51
CA PRO A 97 0.39 10.27 -21.74
C PRO A 97 1.55 10.65 -22.64
N ILE A 98 1.88 9.77 -23.58
CA ILE A 98 2.77 10.09 -24.68
C ILE A 98 1.98 10.07 -25.97
N TYR A 99 2.01 11.21 -26.64
CA TYR A 99 1.46 11.40 -27.98
C TYR A 99 2.57 11.95 -28.85
N LYS A 100 2.70 11.44 -30.09
CA LYS A 100 3.75 11.85 -31.03
C LYS A 100 5.17 11.80 -30.43
N ARG A 101 5.43 10.78 -29.59
CA ARG A 101 6.72 10.48 -28.90
C ARG A 101 7.13 11.45 -27.79
N GLU A 102 6.30 12.44 -27.47
CA GLU A 102 6.56 13.40 -26.41
C GLU A 102 5.56 13.27 -25.26
N LEU A 103 5.98 13.72 -24.08
CA LEU A 103 5.07 13.88 -22.93
C LEU A 103 4.06 14.99 -23.24
N ASN A 104 2.95 14.99 -22.52
CA ASN A 104 1.95 16.03 -22.63
C ASN A 104 2.59 17.40 -22.33
N PRO A 105 2.45 18.41 -23.20
CA PRO A 105 3.09 19.71 -23.03
C PRO A 105 2.76 20.40 -21.70
N ARG A 106 1.57 20.17 -21.14
CA ARG A 106 1.17 20.73 -19.84
C ARG A 106 1.97 20.11 -18.68
N VAL A 107 2.34 18.84 -18.78
CA VAL A 107 3.20 18.18 -17.78
C VAL A 107 4.61 18.72 -17.88
N SER A 108 5.17 18.84 -19.09
CA SER A 108 6.50 19.43 -19.29
C SER A 108 6.57 20.87 -18.76
N LYS A 109 5.55 21.69 -19.08
CA LYS A 109 5.42 23.05 -18.56
C LYS A 109 5.32 23.08 -17.03
N PHE A 110 4.49 22.21 -16.44
CA PHE A 110 4.34 22.10 -15.00
C PHE A 110 5.67 21.80 -14.30
N VAL A 111 6.46 20.85 -14.84
CA VAL A 111 7.77 20.50 -14.30
C VAL A 111 8.74 21.68 -14.36
N GLN A 112 8.78 22.40 -15.48
CA GLN A 112 9.63 23.59 -15.64
C GLN A 112 9.27 24.68 -14.63
N GLU A 113 7.99 25.00 -14.48
CA GLU A 113 7.51 26.04 -13.55
C GLU A 113 7.76 25.68 -12.08
N ASN A 114 7.82 24.39 -11.74
CA ASN A 114 7.94 23.90 -10.37
C ASN A 114 9.29 23.22 -10.08
N LEU A 115 10.29 23.40 -10.96
CA LEU A 115 11.54 22.65 -10.93
C LEU A 115 12.30 22.78 -9.61
N ASN A 116 12.37 23.99 -9.06
CA ASN A 116 13.05 24.26 -7.79
C ASN A 116 12.41 23.52 -6.60
N TRP A 117 11.09 23.36 -6.63
CA TRP A 117 10.37 22.59 -5.62
C TRP A 117 10.60 21.09 -5.81
N LEU A 118 10.46 20.59 -7.05
CA LEU A 118 10.62 19.17 -7.38
C LEU A 118 12.03 18.63 -7.07
N LYS A 119 13.09 19.43 -7.28
CA LYS A 119 14.48 19.08 -6.94
C LYS A 119 14.67 18.70 -5.46
N ASN A 120 13.84 19.26 -4.57
CA ASN A 120 13.91 19.05 -3.12
C ASN A 120 12.81 18.11 -2.63
N ARG A 121 12.28 17.25 -3.51
CA ARG A 121 11.24 16.28 -3.20
C ARG A 121 11.66 14.90 -3.70
N GLN A 122 11.06 13.87 -3.12
CA GLN A 122 11.14 12.53 -3.65
C GLN A 122 10.13 12.41 -4.78
N VAL A 123 10.63 12.20 -6.01
CA VAL A 123 9.81 12.22 -7.23
C VAL A 123 9.87 10.86 -7.92
N ALA A 124 8.73 10.35 -8.35
CA ALA A 124 8.65 9.24 -9.30
C ALA A 124 7.86 9.64 -10.55
N LEU A 125 8.11 8.98 -11.68
CA LEU A 125 7.51 9.33 -12.96
C LEU A 125 6.86 8.13 -13.63
N PHE A 126 5.71 8.34 -14.26
CA PHE A 126 5.19 7.34 -15.19
C PHE A 126 4.64 7.98 -16.44
N CYS A 127 4.59 7.19 -17.50
CA CYS A 127 3.86 7.56 -18.70
C CYS A 127 2.98 6.44 -19.20
N THR A 128 1.95 6.78 -19.98
CA THR A 128 1.13 5.79 -20.68
C THR A 128 1.32 5.94 -22.18
N CYS A 129 1.69 4.85 -22.87
CA CYS A 129 2.10 4.91 -24.27
C CYS A 129 1.88 3.57 -24.99
N LEU A 130 1.82 3.61 -26.32
CA LEU A 130 1.76 2.39 -27.15
C LEU A 130 3.14 1.74 -27.33
N ASN A 131 4.23 2.50 -27.16
CA ASN A 131 5.61 2.04 -27.29
C ASN A 131 6.38 2.32 -25.99
N ILE A 132 6.57 1.28 -25.18
CA ILE A 132 7.22 1.35 -23.86
C ILE A 132 8.66 1.89 -23.95
N LYS A 133 9.42 1.54 -25.00
CA LYS A 133 10.81 1.97 -25.17
C LYS A 133 10.91 3.48 -25.40
N ASP A 134 10.09 4.01 -26.29
CA ASP A 134 10.02 5.46 -26.51
C ASP A 134 9.47 6.15 -25.26
N GLY A 135 8.56 5.49 -24.54
CA GLY A 135 8.03 6.02 -23.29
C GLY A 135 9.08 6.21 -22.20
N ASN A 136 9.91 5.20 -21.96
CA ASN A 136 11.00 5.29 -21.00
C ASN A 136 12.01 6.37 -21.38
N LYS A 137 12.38 6.47 -22.66
CA LYS A 137 13.28 7.54 -23.14
C LYS A 137 12.74 8.94 -22.85
N SER A 138 11.44 9.16 -23.03
CA SER A 138 10.83 10.47 -22.75
C SER A 138 10.76 10.75 -21.25
N LEU A 139 10.57 9.73 -20.41
CA LEU A 139 10.67 9.85 -18.96
C LEU A 139 12.10 10.11 -18.48
N GLU A 140 13.11 9.49 -19.08
CA GLU A 140 14.52 9.73 -18.76
C GLU A 140 14.92 11.19 -19.02
N LYS A 141 14.46 11.78 -20.13
CA LYS A 141 14.72 13.20 -20.45
C LYS A 141 14.22 14.13 -19.36
N ILE A 142 12.92 14.05 -19.02
CA ILE A 142 12.34 14.90 -17.98
C ILE A 142 12.88 14.55 -16.58
N GLY A 143 13.22 13.28 -16.34
CA GLY A 143 13.85 12.84 -15.11
C GLY A 143 15.21 13.47 -14.89
N ASN A 144 16.03 13.58 -15.94
CA ASN A 144 17.32 14.28 -15.89
C ASN A 144 17.17 15.78 -15.63
N GLU A 145 16.12 16.43 -16.12
CA GLU A 145 15.83 17.83 -15.81
C GLU A 145 15.53 18.03 -14.32
N ILE A 146 14.74 17.13 -13.73
CA ILE A 146 14.39 17.13 -12.30
C ILE A 146 15.60 16.76 -11.42
N GLY A 147 16.39 15.78 -11.85
CA GLY A 147 17.56 15.26 -11.13
C GLY A 147 17.24 14.19 -10.09
N ASN A 148 16.40 14.49 -9.10
CA ASN A 148 16.11 13.58 -7.98
C ASN A 148 14.88 12.67 -8.21
N VAL A 149 14.96 11.79 -9.20
CA VAL A 149 13.87 10.83 -9.51
C VAL A 149 14.19 9.44 -8.94
N SER A 150 13.35 8.94 -8.03
CA SER A 150 13.54 7.67 -7.34
C SER A 150 13.15 6.46 -8.18
N ASN A 151 12.21 6.61 -9.12
CA ASN A 151 11.80 5.55 -10.04
C ASN A 151 11.05 6.15 -11.25
N LEU A 152 11.15 5.51 -12.41
CA LEU A 152 10.36 5.87 -13.59
C LEU A 152 9.88 4.63 -14.34
N ARG A 153 8.68 4.68 -14.92
CA ARG A 153 8.15 3.56 -15.72
C ARG A 153 7.16 3.99 -16.81
N ALA A 154 7.43 3.56 -18.04
CA ALA A 154 6.42 3.56 -19.09
C ALA A 154 5.46 2.38 -18.93
N LEU A 155 4.17 2.68 -18.99
CA LEU A 155 3.05 1.76 -18.87
C LEU A 155 2.25 1.73 -20.18
N GLY A 156 1.53 0.64 -20.41
CA GLY A 156 0.77 0.44 -21.63
C GLY A 156 -0.45 1.36 -21.75
N GLY A 157 -0.55 2.03 -22.90
CA GLY A 157 -1.65 2.92 -23.28
C GLY A 157 -2.77 2.22 -24.03
N VAL A 158 -3.84 2.98 -24.30
CA VAL A 158 -4.96 2.57 -25.16
C VAL A 158 -5.13 3.63 -26.25
N LEU A 159 -5.30 3.17 -27.48
CA LEU A 159 -5.71 3.94 -28.64
C LEU A 159 -7.00 3.32 -29.16
N LYS A 160 -8.05 4.14 -29.20
CA LYS A 160 -9.30 3.85 -29.88
C LYS A 160 -9.50 4.95 -30.89
N LEU A 161 -9.67 4.57 -32.15
CA LEU A 161 -9.75 5.53 -33.25
C LEU A 161 -11.00 6.41 -33.14
N ASP A 162 -12.12 5.81 -32.73
CA ASP A 162 -13.41 6.51 -32.56
C ASP A 162 -13.40 7.54 -31.41
N ASP A 163 -12.45 7.42 -30.47
CA ASP A 163 -12.31 8.36 -29.35
C ASP A 163 -11.43 9.58 -29.72
N LEU A 164 -10.76 9.57 -30.88
CA LEU A 164 -9.83 10.63 -31.28
C LEU A 164 -10.56 11.90 -31.68
N THR A 165 -9.98 13.05 -31.33
CA THR A 165 -10.39 14.33 -31.90
C THR A 165 -10.02 14.40 -33.38
N ASP A 166 -10.78 15.11 -34.21
CA ASP A 166 -10.50 15.28 -35.65
C ASP A 166 -9.04 15.65 -35.96
N GLU A 167 -8.45 16.53 -35.15
CA GLU A 167 -7.04 16.95 -35.29
C GLU A 167 -6.06 15.78 -35.06
N ASP A 168 -6.32 14.97 -34.04
CA ASP A 168 -5.47 13.83 -33.69
C ASP A 168 -5.66 12.70 -34.69
N SER A 169 -6.89 12.44 -35.14
CA SER A 169 -7.19 11.47 -36.18
C SER A 169 -6.43 11.79 -37.46
N LYS A 170 -6.55 13.02 -37.98
CA LYS A 170 -5.83 13.47 -39.18
C LYS A 170 -4.31 13.41 -39.02
N ALA A 171 -3.79 13.75 -37.85
CA ALA A 171 -2.35 13.67 -37.60
C ALA A 171 -1.85 12.22 -37.59
N LEU A 172 -2.67 11.30 -37.06
CA LEU A 172 -2.37 9.89 -36.98
C LEU A 172 -2.49 9.20 -38.36
N GLU A 173 -3.52 9.53 -39.14
CA GLU A 173 -3.69 9.08 -40.54
C GLU A 173 -2.46 9.44 -41.39
N LYS A 174 -2.03 10.72 -41.37
CA LYS A 174 -0.82 11.16 -42.08
C LYS A 174 0.43 10.40 -41.65
N PHE A 175 0.57 10.10 -40.36
CA PHE A 175 1.69 9.33 -39.84
C PHE A 175 1.63 7.87 -40.31
N SER A 176 0.43 7.29 -40.36
CA SER A 176 0.15 5.95 -40.91
C SER A 176 0.57 5.85 -42.36
N GLU A 177 0.17 6.82 -43.19
CA GLU A 177 0.52 6.90 -44.61
C GLU A 177 2.03 7.03 -44.82
N MET A 178 2.71 7.88 -44.04
CA MET A 178 4.16 8.07 -44.15
C MET A 178 4.97 6.81 -43.78
N VAL A 179 4.53 6.06 -42.78
CA VAL A 179 5.27 4.91 -42.24
C VAL A 179 4.81 3.59 -42.88
N GLY A 180 3.68 3.61 -43.61
CA GLY A 180 3.16 2.45 -44.34
C GLY A 180 2.61 1.36 -43.42
N PHE A 181 1.91 1.73 -42.35
CA PHE A 181 1.23 0.77 -41.47
C PHE A 181 -0.29 1.01 -41.43
N ASP A 182 -1.04 -0.06 -41.15
CA ASP A 182 -2.50 0.02 -41.03
C ASP A 182 -2.92 0.59 -39.68
N LEU A 183 -3.75 1.62 -39.75
CA LEU A 183 -4.34 2.23 -38.58
C LEU A 183 -5.42 1.33 -37.98
N LYS A 184 -5.28 0.98 -36.70
CA LYS A 184 -6.27 0.20 -35.96
C LYS A 184 -6.24 0.52 -34.48
N ASP A 185 -7.32 0.15 -33.78
CA ASP A 185 -7.37 0.17 -32.34
C ASP A 185 -6.23 -0.66 -31.72
N MET A 186 -5.66 -0.13 -30.64
CA MET A 186 -4.58 -0.77 -29.91
C MET A 186 -4.80 -0.66 -28.41
N ASN A 187 -4.86 -1.79 -27.73
CA ASN A 187 -4.88 -1.85 -26.28
C ASN A 187 -3.60 -2.52 -25.76
N LYS A 188 -2.71 -1.73 -25.15
CA LYS A 188 -1.51 -2.21 -24.46
C LYS A 188 -1.64 -2.12 -22.95
N PHE A 189 -2.78 -1.63 -22.43
CA PHE A 189 -3.02 -1.54 -21.00
C PHE A 189 -2.98 -2.93 -20.37
N ASN A 190 -2.14 -3.07 -19.34
CA ASN A 190 -2.02 -4.27 -18.55
C ASN A 190 -2.09 -3.85 -17.08
N LEU A 191 -3.07 -4.40 -16.36
CA LEU A 191 -3.32 -4.02 -14.96
C LEU A 191 -2.20 -4.50 -14.05
N ASP A 192 -1.68 -5.70 -14.26
CA ASP A 192 -0.62 -6.29 -13.44
C ASP A 192 0.62 -5.40 -13.43
N ASN A 193 1.06 -4.93 -14.60
CA ASN A 193 2.20 -4.00 -14.72
C ASN A 193 1.98 -2.67 -13.96
N VAL A 194 0.73 -2.20 -13.89
CA VAL A 194 0.35 -0.99 -13.14
C VAL A 194 0.41 -1.26 -11.64
N ILE A 195 -0.11 -2.41 -11.19
CA ILE A 195 -0.10 -2.81 -9.78
C ILE A 195 1.33 -3.09 -9.31
N ASP A 196 2.15 -3.77 -10.11
CA ASP A 196 3.56 -4.01 -9.81
C ASP A 196 4.31 -2.68 -9.62
N TYR A 197 4.06 -1.71 -10.49
CA TYR A 197 4.65 -0.37 -10.34
C TYR A 197 4.16 0.33 -9.07
N ALA A 198 2.87 0.22 -8.77
CA ALA A 198 2.29 0.81 -7.56
C ALA A 198 2.91 0.23 -6.28
N LEU A 199 3.17 -1.09 -6.26
CA LEU A 199 3.80 -1.78 -5.15
C LEU A 199 5.28 -1.40 -5.01
N GLU A 200 6.02 -1.24 -6.12
CA GLU A 200 7.38 -0.71 -6.09
C GLU A 200 7.43 0.71 -5.53
N LEU A 201 6.54 1.59 -6.00
CA LEU A 201 6.43 2.96 -5.47
C LEU A 201 6.04 2.96 -3.99
N LYS A 202 5.20 2.03 -3.56
CA LYS A 202 4.84 1.87 -2.15
C LYS A 202 6.05 1.44 -1.32
N ASN A 203 6.87 0.52 -1.80
CA ASN A 203 8.09 0.11 -1.12
C ASN A 203 9.08 1.27 -0.97
N ILE A 204 9.29 2.05 -2.04
CA ILE A 204 10.11 3.27 -1.99
C ILE A 204 9.56 4.24 -0.95
N LYS A 205 8.25 4.49 -0.95
CA LYS A 205 7.60 5.36 0.04
C LYS A 205 7.80 4.84 1.47
N ASP A 206 7.66 3.54 1.69
CA ASP A 206 7.84 2.91 3.00
C ASP A 206 9.31 2.97 3.47
N GLU A 207 10.29 3.18 2.58
CA GLU A 207 11.69 3.42 2.96
C GLU A 207 11.96 4.85 3.44
N LEU A 208 11.09 5.82 3.11
CA LEU A 208 11.23 7.23 3.50
C LEU A 208 10.78 7.52 4.94
N ILE A 209 10.30 6.50 5.65
CA ILE A 209 9.82 6.65 7.03
C ILE A 209 11.00 6.69 8.02
N GLU A 210 10.84 7.42 9.12
CA GLU A 210 11.80 7.36 10.22
C GLU A 210 11.73 5.98 10.88
N LYS A 211 12.81 5.21 10.71
CA LYS A 211 12.91 3.83 11.17
C LYS A 211 13.39 3.77 12.60
N ILE A 212 12.71 2.97 13.42
CA ILE A 212 13.22 2.59 14.74
C ILE A 212 14.49 1.71 14.55
N PRO A 213 15.49 1.79 15.45
CA PRO A 213 16.62 0.87 15.42
C PRO A 213 16.14 -0.58 15.40
N GLN A 214 16.71 -1.39 14.52
CA GLN A 214 16.21 -2.74 14.25
C GLN A 214 16.21 -3.65 15.49
N THR A 215 17.17 -3.50 16.39
CA THR A 215 17.21 -4.23 17.68
C THR A 215 16.01 -3.91 18.56
N LYS A 216 15.63 -2.62 18.61
CA LYS A 216 14.47 -2.15 19.37
C LYS A 216 13.16 -2.59 18.71
N LEU A 217 13.07 -2.52 17.38
CA LEU A 217 11.92 -3.05 16.64
C LEU A 217 11.68 -4.53 16.91
N LYS A 218 12.76 -5.33 16.89
CA LYS A 218 12.68 -6.76 17.19
C LYS A 218 12.16 -7.00 18.60
N ALA A 219 12.68 -6.30 19.60
CA ALA A 219 12.20 -6.43 20.98
C ALA A 219 10.69 -6.13 21.12
N GLU A 220 10.22 -5.03 20.51
CA GLU A 220 8.80 -4.65 20.54
C GLU A 220 7.91 -5.66 19.79
N ILE A 221 8.40 -6.21 18.68
CA ILE A 221 7.72 -7.27 17.93
C ILE A 221 7.61 -8.54 18.78
N GLU A 222 8.70 -8.96 19.42
CA GLU A 222 8.72 -10.17 20.23
C GLU A 222 7.82 -10.02 21.45
N GLU A 223 7.86 -8.87 22.14
CA GLU A 223 6.95 -8.58 23.24
C GLU A 223 5.47 -8.66 22.80
N PHE A 224 5.14 -8.09 21.64
CA PHE A 224 3.79 -8.18 21.08
C PHE A 224 3.39 -9.64 20.76
N LEU A 225 4.31 -10.42 20.17
CA LEU A 225 4.07 -11.82 19.86
C LEU A 225 3.93 -12.71 21.12
N PHE A 226 4.66 -12.41 22.20
CA PHE A 226 4.59 -13.16 23.46
C PHE A 226 3.39 -12.77 24.33
N SER A 227 2.93 -11.52 24.26
CA SER A 227 1.77 -11.04 25.01
C SER A 227 0.43 -11.47 24.40
N HIS A 228 0.44 -12.03 23.19
CA HIS A 228 -0.73 -12.49 22.47
C HIS A 228 -0.65 -14.00 22.23
N ASN A 229 -1.81 -14.65 22.15
CA ASN A 229 -1.92 -16.09 21.94
C ASN A 229 -2.89 -16.47 20.81
N THR A 230 -3.53 -15.50 20.16
CA THR A 230 -4.48 -15.72 19.07
C THR A 230 -4.16 -14.86 17.86
N CYS A 231 -4.41 -15.40 16.68
CA CYS A 231 -4.21 -14.72 15.41
C CYS A 231 -5.28 -15.12 14.41
N THR A 232 -5.37 -14.37 13.31
CA THR A 232 -6.10 -14.80 12.12
C THR A 232 -5.11 -15.31 11.08
N LEU A 233 -5.08 -16.63 10.85
CA LEU A 233 -4.30 -17.23 9.76
C LEU A 233 -5.10 -17.15 8.46
N SER A 234 -4.55 -16.44 7.48
CA SER A 234 -5.09 -16.32 6.13
C SER A 234 -4.28 -17.14 5.12
N THR A 235 -4.97 -17.99 4.38
CA THR A 235 -4.42 -18.91 3.38
C THR A 235 -5.19 -18.76 2.07
N SER A 236 -4.54 -18.98 0.94
CA SER A 236 -5.22 -18.97 -0.35
C SER A 236 -4.60 -19.91 -1.37
N TYR A 237 -5.43 -20.40 -2.29
CA TYR A 237 -4.99 -21.11 -3.49
C TYR A 237 -6.06 -21.00 -4.59
N LYS A 238 -5.70 -20.42 -5.74
CA LYS A 238 -6.66 -20.03 -6.80
C LYS A 238 -7.78 -19.17 -6.18
N GLU A 239 -9.05 -19.48 -6.48
CA GLU A 239 -10.22 -18.76 -5.93
C GLU A 239 -10.55 -19.11 -4.46
N ARG A 240 -9.84 -20.07 -3.85
CA ARG A 240 -10.07 -20.43 -2.44
C ARG A 240 -9.33 -19.46 -1.55
N VAL A 241 -10.08 -18.74 -0.71
CA VAL A 241 -9.54 -17.83 0.30
C VAL A 241 -10.12 -18.22 1.65
N ARG A 242 -9.27 -18.34 2.68
CA ARG A 242 -9.70 -18.74 4.01
C ARG A 242 -8.95 -17.97 5.07
N SER A 243 -9.69 -17.36 5.99
CA SER A 243 -9.18 -16.80 7.24
C SER A 243 -9.70 -17.62 8.41
N THR A 244 -8.79 -18.06 9.28
CA THR A 244 -9.11 -18.92 10.44
C THR A 244 -8.58 -18.25 11.71
N PRO A 245 -9.45 -17.83 12.64
CA PRO A 245 -9.05 -17.49 14.00
C PRO A 245 -8.47 -18.74 14.67
N ILE A 246 -7.26 -18.63 15.22
CA ILE A 246 -6.53 -19.77 15.75
C ILE A 246 -5.54 -19.33 16.82
N GLU A 247 -5.36 -20.18 17.83
CA GLU A 247 -4.33 -19.99 18.84
C GLU A 247 -2.95 -20.30 18.29
N TYR A 248 -1.97 -19.47 18.64
CA TYR A 248 -0.59 -19.61 18.24
C TYR A 248 0.34 -19.60 19.45
N ASN A 249 1.55 -20.10 19.25
CA ASN A 249 2.67 -19.91 20.18
C ASN A 249 3.86 -19.40 19.36
N TYR A 250 4.61 -18.46 19.91
CA TYR A 250 5.82 -17.93 19.29
C TYR A 250 7.04 -18.52 19.99
N HIS A 251 7.97 -19.07 19.22
CA HIS A 251 9.23 -19.60 19.73
C HIS A 251 10.30 -19.54 18.65
N ASP A 252 11.48 -19.03 19.00
CA ASP A 252 12.68 -18.97 18.14
C ASP A 252 12.39 -18.46 16.71
N GLY A 253 11.76 -17.28 16.61
CA GLY A 253 11.45 -16.66 15.32
C GLY A 253 10.34 -17.33 14.51
N SER A 254 9.70 -18.38 15.03
CA SER A 254 8.66 -19.15 14.34
C SER A 254 7.34 -19.11 15.11
N ILE A 255 6.23 -19.17 14.37
CA ILE A 255 4.88 -19.24 14.93
C ILE A 255 4.32 -20.64 14.74
N TYR A 256 3.81 -21.24 15.81
CA TYR A 256 3.29 -22.61 15.83
C TYR A 256 1.80 -22.63 16.14
N LEU A 257 1.03 -23.28 15.28
CA LEU A 257 -0.43 -23.37 15.33
C LEU A 257 -0.84 -24.83 15.46
N LEU A 258 -1.71 -25.15 16.42
CA LEU A 258 -2.28 -26.50 16.54
C LEU A 258 -3.67 -26.51 15.95
N SER A 259 -3.94 -27.52 15.12
CA SER A 259 -5.23 -27.63 14.45
C SER A 259 -5.58 -29.06 14.10
N GLU A 260 -6.82 -29.45 14.39
CA GLU A 260 -7.37 -30.75 14.01
C GLU A 260 -7.49 -30.93 12.50
N GLY A 261 -7.80 -29.85 11.77
CA GLY A 261 -7.96 -29.94 10.31
C GLY A 261 -8.63 -28.70 9.71
N GLY A 262 -9.30 -28.89 8.57
CA GLY A 262 -10.11 -27.88 7.90
C GLY A 262 -9.48 -27.27 6.65
N GLU A 263 -10.23 -26.39 5.99
CA GLU A 263 -9.94 -25.89 4.64
C GLU A 263 -8.57 -25.21 4.50
N LYS A 264 -8.02 -24.64 5.58
CA LYS A 264 -6.67 -24.04 5.59
C LYS A 264 -5.59 -25.01 5.08
N PHE A 265 -5.71 -26.30 5.39
CA PHE A 265 -4.75 -27.32 4.95
C PHE A 265 -4.81 -27.54 3.43
N ALA A 266 -6.00 -27.47 2.82
CA ALA A 266 -6.16 -27.61 1.37
C ALA A 266 -5.46 -26.48 0.60
N ASN A 267 -5.32 -25.30 1.20
CA ASN A 267 -4.54 -24.20 0.64
C ASN A 267 -3.05 -24.39 0.94
N ILE A 268 -2.66 -24.65 2.19
CA ILE A 268 -1.25 -24.78 2.60
C ILE A 268 -0.52 -25.90 1.84
N LEU A 269 -1.18 -27.04 1.61
CA LEU A 269 -0.60 -28.17 0.88
C LEU A 269 -0.25 -27.83 -0.59
N LEU A 270 -0.87 -26.80 -1.17
CA LEU A 270 -0.66 -26.39 -2.56
C LEU A 270 0.02 -25.03 -2.71
N ASN A 271 0.00 -24.22 -1.66
CA ASN A 271 0.64 -22.91 -1.57
C ASN A 271 0.99 -22.64 -0.10
N ASN A 272 2.29 -22.69 0.20
CA ASN A 272 2.79 -22.48 1.55
C ASN A 272 2.85 -20.99 1.96
N LYS A 273 2.58 -20.04 1.07
CA LYS A 273 2.57 -18.61 1.40
C LYS A 273 1.31 -18.26 2.20
N VAL A 274 1.51 -17.70 3.39
CA VAL A 274 0.43 -17.34 4.31
C VAL A 274 0.56 -15.90 4.79
N SER A 275 -0.57 -15.33 5.19
CA SER A 275 -0.60 -14.05 5.90
C SER A 275 -1.26 -14.25 7.27
N MET A 276 -0.73 -13.61 8.30
CA MET A 276 -1.32 -13.63 9.65
C MET A 276 -1.60 -12.21 10.12
N ALA A 277 -2.65 -12.05 10.91
CA ALA A 277 -2.96 -10.80 11.60
C ALA A 277 -3.11 -11.05 13.10
N ILE A 278 -2.45 -10.21 13.91
CA ILE A 278 -2.56 -10.16 15.37
C ILE A 278 -2.80 -8.70 15.72
N TYR A 279 -3.87 -8.38 16.44
CA TYR A 279 -4.24 -6.99 16.68
C TYR A 279 -5.07 -6.85 17.95
N GLU A 280 -4.96 -5.68 18.56
CA GLU A 280 -5.77 -5.27 19.68
C GLU A 280 -7.16 -4.81 19.22
N ASP A 281 -8.13 -4.88 20.12
CA ASP A 281 -9.43 -4.25 19.90
C ASP A 281 -9.27 -2.74 19.70
N TYR A 282 -9.96 -2.21 18.69
CA TYR A 282 -9.89 -0.78 18.39
C TYR A 282 -10.68 0.03 19.43
N THR A 283 -9.96 0.71 20.33
CA THR A 283 -10.53 1.62 21.33
C THR A 283 -10.28 3.10 21.03
N GLY A 284 -9.51 3.39 19.98
CA GLY A 284 -9.19 4.75 19.51
C GLY A 284 -7.80 4.84 18.90
N MET A 285 -7.50 5.97 18.25
CA MET A 285 -6.22 6.18 17.54
C MET A 285 -4.98 6.07 18.44
N ASN A 286 -5.11 6.43 19.72
CA ASN A 286 -3.99 6.41 20.67
C ASN A 286 -3.62 4.99 21.13
N ASN A 287 -4.48 3.99 20.92
CA ASN A 287 -4.26 2.61 21.34
C ASN A 287 -4.15 1.62 20.16
N LEU A 288 -3.79 2.12 18.98
CA LEU A 288 -3.67 1.27 17.80
C LEU A 288 -2.43 0.38 17.89
N ALA A 289 -2.62 -0.93 17.95
CA ALA A 289 -1.54 -1.92 17.86
C ALA A 289 -2.02 -3.10 17.01
N GLY A 290 -1.30 -3.39 15.93
CA GLY A 290 -1.63 -4.48 15.04
C GLY A 290 -0.47 -4.87 14.15
N MET A 291 -0.27 -6.18 14.01
CA MET A 291 0.80 -6.80 13.26
C MET A 291 0.22 -7.59 12.09
N GLN A 292 0.74 -7.32 10.90
CA GLN A 292 0.53 -8.15 9.72
C GLN A 292 1.82 -8.91 9.43
N ILE A 293 1.71 -10.22 9.28
CA ILE A 293 2.84 -11.11 9.11
C ILE A 293 2.69 -11.79 7.75
N THR A 294 3.74 -11.73 6.93
CA THR A 294 3.90 -12.59 5.76
C THR A 294 4.85 -13.71 6.13
N GLY A 295 4.53 -14.94 5.77
CA GLY A 295 5.37 -16.08 6.10
C GLY A 295 5.10 -17.30 5.24
N HIS A 296 5.88 -18.35 5.50
CA HIS A 296 5.78 -19.64 4.85
C HIS A 296 5.35 -20.71 5.85
N ALA A 297 4.22 -21.36 5.60
CA ALA A 297 3.69 -22.44 6.41
C ALA A 297 4.29 -23.79 6.01
N ALA A 298 4.75 -24.56 6.98
CA ALA A 298 5.06 -25.98 6.87
C ALA A 298 4.12 -26.76 7.79
N ILE A 299 3.71 -27.95 7.36
CA ILE A 299 2.92 -28.86 8.19
C ILE A 299 3.92 -29.85 8.78
N THR A 300 4.07 -29.83 10.09
CA THR A 300 4.89 -30.79 10.83
C THR A 300 4.03 -32.00 11.16
N LEU A 301 4.46 -33.18 10.72
CA LEU A 301 3.75 -34.44 10.98
C LEU A 301 4.08 -34.99 12.37
N LYS A 302 3.19 -35.86 12.89
CA LYS A 302 3.24 -36.37 14.27
C LYS A 302 4.52 -37.16 14.61
N ASP A 303 5.16 -37.73 13.61
CA ASP A 303 6.35 -38.58 13.71
C ASP A 303 7.67 -37.79 13.65
N GLU A 304 7.61 -36.47 13.53
CA GLU A 304 8.79 -35.61 13.52
C GLU A 304 9.19 -35.17 14.93
N ASP A 305 10.49 -35.14 15.24
CA ASP A 305 11.03 -34.64 16.52
C ASP A 305 10.59 -33.21 16.83
N GLU A 306 10.36 -32.40 15.78
CA GLU A 306 9.85 -31.05 15.91
C GLU A 306 8.43 -31.01 16.51
N TYR A 307 7.59 -32.01 16.21
CA TYR A 307 6.23 -32.08 16.72
C TYR A 307 6.22 -32.23 18.26
N GLU A 308 7.03 -33.16 18.77
CA GLU A 308 7.19 -33.40 20.21
C GLU A 308 7.72 -32.15 20.94
N LYS A 309 8.70 -31.45 20.35
CA LYS A 309 9.22 -30.18 20.90
C LYS A 309 8.13 -29.12 21.00
N VAL A 310 7.31 -28.96 19.96
CA VAL A 310 6.24 -27.97 19.96
C VAL A 310 5.15 -28.31 20.98
N LEU A 311 4.81 -29.59 21.17
CA LEU A 311 3.91 -30.00 22.24
C LEU A 311 4.46 -29.64 23.63
N GLN A 312 5.74 -29.88 23.87
CA GLN A 312 6.40 -29.50 25.11
C GLN A 312 6.40 -27.99 25.34
N ILE A 313 6.71 -27.19 24.31
CA ILE A 313 6.65 -25.72 24.37
C ILE A 313 5.24 -25.24 24.76
N LYS A 314 4.20 -25.90 24.26
CA LYS A 314 2.80 -25.60 24.59
C LYS A 314 2.33 -26.13 25.93
N GLY A 315 3.17 -26.85 26.67
CA GLY A 315 2.78 -27.52 27.91
C GLY A 315 1.76 -28.63 27.71
N LEU A 316 1.63 -29.17 26.49
CA LEU A 316 0.71 -30.26 26.18
C LEU A 316 1.40 -31.61 26.43
N ASN A 317 0.66 -32.54 27.04
CA ASN A 317 1.15 -33.88 27.30
C ASN A 317 1.10 -34.73 26.01
N PRO A 318 2.25 -35.15 25.43
CA PRO A 318 2.27 -35.91 24.19
C PRO A 318 1.53 -37.25 24.27
N GLU A 319 1.58 -37.92 25.42
CA GLU A 319 0.86 -39.18 25.65
C GLU A 319 -0.65 -39.00 25.56
N TYR A 320 -1.16 -37.85 25.99
CA TYR A 320 -2.59 -37.53 25.87
C TYR A 320 -2.96 -37.26 24.41
N ILE A 321 -2.15 -36.44 23.70
CA ILE A 321 -2.38 -36.10 22.29
C ILE A 321 -2.33 -37.34 21.39
N LYS A 322 -1.44 -38.30 21.67
CA LYS A 322 -1.35 -39.58 20.94
C LYS A 322 -2.60 -40.45 21.11
N LYS A 323 -3.29 -40.35 22.26
CA LYS A 323 -4.50 -41.13 22.57
C LYS A 323 -5.78 -40.49 22.05
N MET A 324 -5.73 -39.27 21.51
CA MET A 324 -6.91 -38.61 20.96
C MET A 324 -7.43 -39.36 19.73
N PRO A 325 -8.76 -39.45 19.53
CA PRO A 325 -9.34 -40.09 18.35
C PRO A 325 -9.15 -39.27 17.06
N VAL A 326 -8.59 -38.06 17.18
CA VAL A 326 -8.36 -37.12 16.07
C VAL A 326 -6.88 -36.79 15.93
N ASN A 327 -6.48 -36.46 14.70
CA ASN A 327 -5.13 -35.96 14.43
C ASN A 327 -5.06 -34.48 14.72
N LEU A 328 -4.25 -34.11 15.72
CA LEU A 328 -3.83 -32.73 15.91
C LEU A 328 -2.58 -32.50 15.06
N ASN A 329 -2.65 -31.53 14.15
CA ASN A 329 -1.56 -31.20 13.24
C ASN A 329 -0.92 -29.88 13.67
N ILE A 330 0.37 -29.72 13.38
CA ILE A 330 1.10 -28.49 13.69
C ILE A 330 1.39 -27.77 12.38
N ILE A 331 1.02 -26.50 12.32
CA ILE A 331 1.43 -25.60 11.24
C ILE A 331 2.51 -24.69 11.81
N LYS A 332 3.73 -24.85 11.32
CA LYS A 332 4.84 -23.94 11.60
C LYS A 332 4.88 -22.85 10.54
N VAL A 333 4.82 -21.60 10.95
CA VAL A 333 4.98 -20.45 10.06
C VAL A 333 6.35 -19.84 10.29
N LYS A 334 7.22 -19.95 9.28
CA LYS A 334 8.47 -19.20 9.21
C LYS A 334 8.16 -17.77 8.79
N ILE A 335 8.47 -16.81 9.65
CA ILE A 335 8.21 -15.40 9.40
C ILE A 335 9.16 -14.88 8.32
N GLU A 336 8.59 -14.20 7.32
CA GLU A 336 9.32 -13.58 6.22
C GLU A 336 9.41 -12.05 6.40
N LYS A 337 8.26 -11.44 6.70
CA LYS A 337 8.09 -10.00 6.84
C LYS A 337 7.04 -9.71 7.90
N ILE A 338 7.31 -8.69 8.72
CA ILE A 338 6.37 -8.15 9.70
C ILE A 338 6.13 -6.68 9.38
N GLU A 339 4.87 -6.29 9.28
CA GLU A 339 4.41 -4.91 9.22
C GLU A 339 3.69 -4.61 10.54
N PHE A 340 4.29 -3.78 11.39
CA PHE A 340 3.78 -3.49 12.73
C PHE A 340 3.29 -2.04 12.79
N LEU A 341 1.99 -1.87 12.97
CA LEU A 341 1.36 -0.58 13.20
C LEU A 341 1.13 -0.42 14.71
N TYR A 342 1.88 0.48 15.33
CA TYR A 342 1.84 0.69 16.78
C TYR A 342 1.92 2.18 17.11
N SER A 343 0.87 2.72 17.75
CA SER A 343 0.79 4.14 18.12
C SER A 343 1.93 4.58 19.03
N LYS A 344 2.45 3.70 19.89
CA LYS A 344 3.54 4.00 20.83
C LYS A 344 4.86 4.38 20.14
N PHE A 345 5.12 3.93 18.90
CA PHE A 345 6.32 4.33 18.17
C PHE A 345 6.41 5.84 17.94
N LYS A 346 5.27 6.55 17.86
CA LYS A 346 5.25 8.02 17.77
C LYS A 346 5.74 8.70 19.04
N ASN A 347 5.40 8.16 20.21
CA ASN A 347 5.91 8.67 21.49
C ASN A 347 7.43 8.50 21.62
N MET A 348 7.99 7.59 20.82
CA MET A 348 9.44 7.33 20.74
C MET A 348 10.12 8.14 19.63
N GLY A 349 9.38 8.99 18.90
CA GLY A 349 9.90 9.83 17.82
C GLY A 349 10.03 9.12 16.48
N TYR A 350 9.30 8.02 16.24
CA TYR A 350 9.35 7.26 14.98
C TYR A 350 7.99 7.22 14.28
N GLU A 351 7.97 6.76 13.03
CA GLU A 351 6.72 6.47 12.33
C GLU A 351 5.94 5.32 12.99
N ALA A 352 4.60 5.43 13.03
CA ALA A 352 3.76 4.46 13.74
C ALA A 352 3.74 3.09 13.06
N ARG A 353 3.98 3.06 11.75
CA ARG A 353 4.12 1.85 10.97
C ARG A 353 5.61 1.55 10.80
N GLN A 354 6.03 0.36 11.17
CA GLN A 354 7.40 -0.13 11.02
C GLN A 354 7.40 -1.47 10.30
N ILE A 355 8.46 -1.76 9.55
CA ILE A 355 8.57 -2.97 8.74
C ILE A 355 9.87 -3.68 9.09
N LEU A 356 9.78 -4.97 9.41
CA LEU A 356 10.92 -5.86 9.60
C LEU A 356 10.90 -6.95 8.52
N ASN A 357 11.93 -6.98 7.68
CA ASN A 357 12.17 -8.09 6.75
C ASN A 357 13.17 -9.06 7.40
N LEU A 358 12.87 -10.35 7.39
CA LEU A 358 13.70 -11.43 7.93
C LEU A 358 14.33 -12.31 6.85
N ASN A 359 14.01 -12.04 5.58
CA ASN A 359 14.74 -12.61 4.45
C ASN A 359 16.13 -11.98 4.37
N ASN A 360 17.12 -12.71 4.87
CA ASN A 360 18.49 -12.71 4.36
C ASN A 360 18.81 -14.11 3.88
#